data_AF-A0A7V7MQ60-F1
#
_entry.id   AF-A0A7V7MQ60-F1
#
_cell.length_a   1.000
_cell.length_b   1.000
_cell.length_c   1.000
_cell.angle_alpha   90.00
_cell.angle_beta   90.00
_cell.angle_gamma   90.00
#
_symmetry.space_group_name_H-M   'P 1'
#
loop_
_entity.id
_entity.type
_entity.pdbx_description
1 polymer ?
#
loop_
_entity_poly.entity_id
_entity_poly.type
_entity_poly.pdbx_seq_one_letter_code
_entity_poly.pdbx_strand_id
1 'polypeptide(L)'
;MNNDKDRLLWPPRDDEEVAIWLNARLDGECTPAQEGWLANYIQDHPKLAKEWASLERTRLIFETARLKEPTDHERQALEKALAPNLIRDLGWVLVVFGLVVLMAYGGFLLWTDQGTPLSVRVGLGAFAGGLLILIIRHGWERLRLMKIDPYQEVQR
;
A
#
# COMPACT_ATOMS: atom_id res chain seq x y z
N MET A 1 29.84 13.81 -5.56
CA MET A 1 29.18 12.53 -5.21
C MET A 1 30.22 11.43 -5.15
N ASN A 2 31.11 11.53 -4.17
CA ASN A 2 32.12 10.53 -3.85
C ASN A 2 32.29 10.57 -2.32
N ASN A 3 32.62 9.44 -1.71
CA ASN A 3 33.11 9.34 -0.32
C ASN A 3 32.11 9.02 0.84
N ASP A 4 31.14 8.11 0.63
CA ASP A 4 30.45 7.45 1.77
C ASP A 4 30.81 5.96 1.90
N LYS A 5 31.22 5.31 0.80
CA LYS A 5 31.69 3.92 0.82
C LYS A 5 33.12 3.74 1.34
N ASP A 6 33.94 4.79 1.30
CA ASP A 6 35.33 4.75 1.80
C ASP A 6 35.43 5.01 3.32
N ARG A 7 34.31 5.32 3.99
CA ARG A 7 34.26 5.55 5.45
C ARG A 7 34.12 4.27 6.28
N LEU A 8 33.80 3.15 5.63
CA LEU A 8 33.64 1.84 6.29
C LEU A 8 34.82 0.92 5.95
N LEU A 9 36.04 1.47 6.03
CA LEU A 9 37.24 0.67 5.87
C LEU A 9 37.53 -0.09 7.16
N TRP A 10 37.85 -1.38 7.02
CA TRP A 10 38.30 -2.22 8.11
C TRP A 10 39.83 -2.38 8.07
N PRO A 11 40.56 -2.25 9.20
CA PRO A 11 40.07 -1.90 10.54
C PRO A 11 39.80 -0.38 10.70
N PRO A 12 38.88 -0.01 11.61
CA PRO A 12 38.58 1.39 11.89
C PRO A 12 39.80 2.11 12.50
N ARG A 13 39.94 3.39 12.18
CA ARG A 13 41.11 4.22 12.47
C ARG A 13 40.96 5.10 13.70
N ASP A 14 39.73 5.41 14.08
CA ASP A 14 39.40 6.27 15.22
C ASP A 14 38.17 5.76 15.98
N ASP A 15 37.90 6.37 17.14
CA ASP A 15 36.77 6.03 18.01
C ASP A 15 35.41 6.26 17.31
N GLU A 16 35.32 7.17 16.34
CA GLU A 16 34.08 7.48 15.61
C GLU A 16 33.73 6.37 14.61
N GLU A 17 34.71 5.89 13.85
CA GLU A 17 34.57 4.73 12.97
C GLU A 17 34.25 3.46 13.78
N VAL A 18 34.86 3.29 14.96
CA VAL A 18 34.53 2.16 15.86
C VAL A 18 33.08 2.22 16.31
N ALA A 19 32.54 3.40 16.63
CA ALA A 19 31.13 3.55 17.00
C ALA A 19 30.17 3.10 15.88
N ILE A 20 30.54 3.31 14.62
CA ILE A 20 29.76 2.83 13.47
C ILE A 20 29.79 1.29 13.41
N TRP A 21 30.96 0.68 13.62
CA TRP A 21 31.11 -0.78 13.67
C TRP A 21 30.41 -1.43 14.87
N LEU A 22 30.22 -0.70 15.98
CA LEU A 22 29.38 -1.16 17.09
C LEU A 22 27.91 -1.30 16.69
N ASN A 23 27.38 -0.40 15.84
CA ASN A 23 26.02 -0.56 15.30
C ASN A 23 25.94 -1.77 14.36
N ALA A 24 26.92 -1.94 13.47
CA ALA A 24 26.98 -3.13 12.59
C ALA A 24 27.06 -4.44 13.40
N ARG A 25 27.73 -4.43 14.55
CA ARG A 25 27.75 -5.55 15.51
C ARG A 25 26.38 -5.76 16.16
N LEU A 26 25.68 -4.70 16.54
CA LEU A 26 24.33 -4.77 17.10
C LEU A 26 23.36 -5.44 16.11
N ASP A 27 23.49 -5.11 14.83
CA ASP A 27 22.68 -5.64 13.73
C ASP A 27 23.10 -7.04 13.26
N GLY A 28 24.21 -7.59 13.78
CA GLY A 28 24.71 -8.93 13.45
C GLY A 28 25.43 -9.02 12.10
N GLU A 29 25.93 -7.90 11.57
CA GLU A 29 26.60 -7.81 10.27
C GLU A 29 28.13 -8.04 10.36
N CYS A 30 28.67 -8.24 11.58
CA CYS A 30 30.09 -8.47 11.81
C CYS A 30 30.49 -9.94 11.58
N THR A 31 31.67 -10.14 11.00
CA THR A 31 32.32 -11.46 10.96
C THR A 31 32.93 -11.82 12.32
N PRO A 32 33.18 -13.13 12.62
CA PRO A 32 33.75 -13.54 13.92
C PRO A 32 35.10 -12.88 14.25
N ALA A 33 35.92 -12.59 13.23
CA ALA A 33 37.19 -11.89 13.41
C ALA A 33 36.99 -10.41 13.80
N GLN A 34 35.97 -9.75 13.24
CA GLN A 34 35.63 -8.37 13.55
C GLN A 34 35.03 -8.25 14.95
N GLU A 35 34.17 -9.19 15.35
CA GLU A 35 33.60 -9.23 16.69
C GLU A 35 34.68 -9.39 17.78
N GLY A 36 35.62 -10.30 17.58
CA GLY A 36 36.73 -10.51 18.51
C GLY A 36 37.61 -9.27 18.63
N TRP A 37 37.89 -8.60 17.51
CA TRP A 37 38.65 -7.35 17.52
C TRP A 37 37.92 -6.24 18.26
N LEU A 38 36.63 -6.01 17.96
CA LEU A 38 35.80 -5.00 18.64
C LEU A 38 35.69 -5.28 20.14
N ALA A 39 35.52 -6.55 20.53
CA ALA A 39 35.42 -6.92 21.94
C ALA A 39 36.70 -6.57 22.72
N ASN A 40 37.88 -6.77 22.12
CA ASN A 40 39.15 -6.38 22.73
C ASN A 40 39.30 -4.86 22.76
N TYR A 41 38.99 -4.18 21.64
CA TYR A 41 39.11 -2.72 21.55
C TYR A 41 38.25 -1.98 22.58
N ILE A 42 37.02 -2.45 22.82
CA ILE A 42 36.12 -1.86 23.83
C ILE A 42 36.65 -2.03 25.25
N GLN A 43 37.40 -3.09 25.56
CA GLN A 43 37.98 -3.30 26.90
C GLN A 43 39.01 -2.22 27.23
N ASP A 44 39.78 -1.79 26.23
CA ASP A 44 40.83 -0.79 26.39
C ASP A 44 40.29 0.66 26.34
N HIS A 45 39.06 0.86 25.83
CA HIS A 45 38.44 2.17 25.64
C HIS A 45 37.16 2.36 26.49
N PRO A 46 37.25 2.89 27.73
CA PRO A 46 36.13 2.95 28.67
C PRO A 46 34.96 3.84 28.24
N LYS A 47 35.19 4.79 27.31
CA LYS A 47 34.14 5.62 26.71
C LYS A 47 33.24 4.79 25.79
N LEU A 48 33.85 4.05 24.87
CA LEU A 48 33.15 3.15 23.94
C LEU A 48 32.45 2.00 24.68
N ALA A 49 33.02 1.51 25.79
CA ALA A 49 32.37 0.52 26.64
C ALA A 49 31.02 1.00 27.21
N LYS A 50 30.94 2.29 27.60
CA LYS A 50 29.68 2.88 28.09
C LYS A 50 28.66 3.04 26.97
N GLU A 51 29.10 3.47 25.79
CA GLU A 51 28.24 3.63 24.61
C GLU A 51 27.68 2.27 24.18
N TRP A 52 28.52 1.23 24.09
CA TRP A 52 28.11 -0.14 23.80
C TRP A 52 27.08 -0.66 24.82
N ALA A 53 27.30 -0.46 26.11
CA ALA A 53 26.36 -0.87 27.14
C ALA A 53 24.99 -0.16 27.03
N SER A 54 24.97 1.10 26.56
CA SER A 54 23.74 1.84 26.31
C SER A 54 22.97 1.31 25.10
N LEU A 55 23.68 0.99 24.01
CA LEU A 55 23.10 0.39 22.80
C LEU A 55 22.50 -0.99 23.10
N GLU A 56 23.25 -1.84 23.80
CA GLU A 56 22.81 -3.19 24.16
C GLU A 56 21.57 -3.14 25.07
N ARG A 57 21.54 -2.23 26.05
CA ARG A 57 20.36 -2.04 26.92
C ARG A 57 19.13 -1.62 26.12
N THR A 58 19.32 -0.77 25.10
CA THR A 58 18.23 -0.31 24.23
C THR A 58 17.70 -1.46 23.39
N ARG A 59 18.58 -2.25 22.78
CA ARG A 59 18.24 -3.47 22.03
C ARG A 59 17.42 -4.43 22.88
N LEU A 60 17.86 -4.72 24.11
CA LEU A 60 17.16 -5.63 25.01
C LEU A 60 15.75 -5.12 25.38
N ILE A 61 15.57 -3.81 25.54
CA ILE A 61 14.24 -3.21 25.76
C ILE A 61 13.35 -3.42 24.53
N PHE A 62 13.87 -3.24 23.31
CA PHE A 62 13.10 -3.48 22.09
C PHE A 62 12.80 -4.96 21.84
N GLU A 63 13.74 -5.85 22.18
CA GLU A 63 13.54 -7.31 22.06
C GLU A 63 12.50 -7.83 23.06
N THR A 64 12.48 -7.27 24.27
CA THR A 64 11.49 -7.61 25.30
C THR A 64 10.16 -6.87 25.14
N ALA A 65 10.16 -5.74 24.43
CA ALA A 65 8.95 -5.05 24.02
C ALA A 65 8.23 -5.87 22.95
N ARG A 66 7.45 -6.85 23.39
CA ARG A 66 6.44 -7.47 22.53
C ARG A 66 5.46 -6.38 22.11
N LEU A 67 5.62 -5.93 20.86
CA LEU A 67 4.56 -5.24 20.14
C LEU A 67 3.33 -6.14 20.24
N LYS A 68 2.30 -5.66 20.93
CA LYS A 68 1.03 -6.37 21.00
C LYS A 68 0.50 -6.44 19.58
N GLU A 69 0.56 -7.63 18.98
CA GLU A 69 -0.01 -7.82 17.66
C GLU A 69 -1.49 -7.44 17.73
N PRO A 70 -1.96 -6.55 16.85
CA PRO A 70 -3.36 -6.17 16.83
C PRO A 70 -4.17 -7.43 16.60
N THR A 71 -5.16 -7.62 17.45
CA THR A 71 -6.09 -8.76 17.40
C THR A 71 -6.73 -8.82 16.01
N ASP A 72 -7.01 -10.01 15.47
CA ASP A 72 -7.54 -10.18 14.10
C ASP A 72 -8.78 -9.31 13.81
N HIS A 73 -9.59 -9.04 14.84
CA HIS A 73 -10.75 -8.15 14.78
C HIS A 73 -10.41 -6.68 14.48
N GLU A 74 -9.29 -6.17 15.00
CA GLU A 74 -8.85 -4.78 14.78
C GLU A 74 -8.26 -4.61 13.38
N ARG A 75 -7.55 -5.64 12.87
CA ARG A 75 -7.09 -5.69 11.47
C ARG A 75 -8.25 -5.66 10.49
N GLN A 76 -9.28 -6.48 10.70
CA GLN A 76 -10.46 -6.50 9.83
C GLN A 76 -11.24 -5.17 9.88
N ALA A 77 -11.28 -4.50 11.04
CA ALA A 77 -11.94 -3.20 11.15
C ALA A 77 -11.21 -2.12 10.36
N LEU A 78 -9.87 -2.10 10.41
CA LEU A 78 -9.04 -1.18 9.63
C LEU A 78 -9.11 -1.44 8.12
N GLU A 79 -9.06 -2.71 7.72
CA GLU A 79 -9.22 -3.10 6.32
C GLU A 79 -10.60 -2.69 5.80
N LYS A 80 -11.68 -2.93 6.55
CA LYS A 80 -13.04 -2.49 6.18
C LYS A 80 -13.20 -0.97 6.16
N ALA A 81 -12.54 -0.24 7.05
CA ALA A 81 -12.65 1.22 7.15
C ALA A 81 -11.94 1.96 6.00
N LEU A 82 -10.96 1.32 5.35
CA LEU A 82 -10.15 1.92 4.28
C LEU A 82 -10.37 1.26 2.89
N ALA A 83 -11.29 0.29 2.77
CA ALA A 83 -11.29 -0.61 1.63
C ALA A 83 -11.91 -0.05 0.33
N PRO A 84 -11.33 -0.39 -0.84
CA PRO A 84 -11.57 0.12 -2.20
C PRO A 84 -12.97 -0.04 -2.82
N ASN A 85 -13.95 -0.51 -2.06
CA ASN A 85 -15.31 -0.70 -2.56
C ASN A 85 -16.02 0.63 -2.85
N LEU A 86 -15.76 1.67 -2.03
CA LEU A 86 -16.39 2.97 -2.21
C LEU A 86 -16.02 3.61 -3.57
N ILE A 87 -14.73 3.58 -3.93
CA ILE A 87 -14.23 4.11 -5.20
C ILE A 87 -14.79 3.32 -6.37
N ARG A 88 -14.85 1.99 -6.23
CA ARG A 88 -15.37 1.10 -7.26
C ARG A 88 -16.86 1.33 -7.54
N ASP A 89 -17.65 1.51 -6.48
CA ASP A 89 -19.09 1.71 -6.61
C ASP A 89 -19.40 3.13 -7.11
N LEU A 90 -18.67 4.13 -6.61
CA LEU A 90 -18.76 5.51 -7.09
C LEU A 90 -18.35 5.63 -8.57
N GLY A 91 -17.33 4.88 -8.99
CA GLY A 91 -16.89 4.82 -10.38
C GLY A 91 -17.99 4.33 -11.32
N TRP A 92 -18.73 3.28 -10.94
CA TRP A 92 -19.88 2.82 -11.73
C TRP A 92 -21.00 3.84 -11.81
N VAL A 93 -21.33 4.50 -10.70
CA VAL A 93 -22.34 5.57 -10.69
C VAL A 93 -21.95 6.69 -11.66
N LEU A 94 -20.69 7.12 -11.62
CA LEU A 94 -20.21 8.19 -12.49
C LEU A 94 -20.22 7.79 -13.97
N VAL A 95 -19.85 6.54 -14.30
CA VAL A 95 -19.88 6.02 -15.67
C VAL A 95 -21.32 5.96 -16.20
N VAL A 96 -22.26 5.42 -15.41
CA VAL A 96 -23.68 5.35 -15.79
C VAL A 96 -24.24 6.75 -15.99
N PHE A 97 -23.95 7.66 -15.06
CA PHE A 97 -24.43 9.03 -15.12
C PHE A 97 -23.88 9.76 -16.36
N GLY A 98 -22.57 9.69 -16.60
CA GLY A 98 -21.93 10.30 -17.77
C GLY A 98 -22.48 9.75 -19.08
N LEU A 99 -22.74 8.45 -19.15
CA LEU A 99 -23.34 7.82 -20.32
C LEU A 99 -24.77 8.30 -20.57
N VAL A 100 -25.60 8.40 -19.53
CA VAL A 100 -26.97 8.92 -19.62
C VAL A 100 -26.97 10.36 -20.15
N VAL A 101 -26.08 11.21 -19.63
CA VAL A 101 -25.93 12.60 -20.10
C VAL A 101 -25.50 12.64 -21.56
N LEU A 102 -24.53 11.81 -21.97
CA LEU A 102 -24.07 11.70 -23.36
C LEU A 102 -25.20 11.26 -24.30
N MET A 103 -26.01 10.27 -23.89
CA MET A 103 -27.15 9.82 -24.69
C MET A 103 -28.23 10.89 -24.80
N ALA A 104 -28.53 11.59 -23.70
CA ALA A 104 -29.50 12.68 -23.71
C ALA A 104 -29.05 13.81 -24.63
N TYR A 105 -27.78 14.20 -24.55
CA TYR A 105 -27.22 15.24 -25.40
C TYR A 105 -27.14 14.82 -26.88
N GLY A 106 -26.67 13.60 -27.16
CA GLY A 106 -26.62 13.06 -28.52
C GLY A 106 -28.02 12.92 -29.14
N GLY A 107 -28.99 12.45 -28.36
CA GLY A 107 -30.40 12.39 -28.77
C GLY A 107 -30.99 13.77 -29.04
N PHE A 108 -30.67 14.76 -28.20
CA PHE A 108 -31.06 16.16 -28.42
C PHE A 108 -30.50 16.70 -29.74
N LEU A 109 -29.21 16.47 -30.02
CA LEU A 109 -28.56 16.91 -31.26
C LEU A 109 -29.24 16.34 -32.50
N LEU A 110 -29.52 15.03 -32.48
CA LEU A 110 -30.19 14.32 -33.58
C LEU A 110 -31.65 14.74 -33.77
N TRP A 111 -32.29 15.22 -32.70
CA TRP A 111 -33.65 15.73 -32.76
C TRP A 111 -33.70 17.13 -33.38
N THR A 112 -32.73 17.99 -33.04
CA THR A 112 -32.66 19.36 -33.56
C THR A 112 -32.18 19.43 -35.00
N ASP A 113 -31.35 18.49 -35.44
CA ASP A 113 -30.86 18.46 -36.81
C ASP A 113 -31.92 17.89 -37.76
N GLN A 114 -32.35 18.64 -38.76
CA GLN A 114 -33.32 18.20 -39.76
C GLN A 114 -32.69 17.43 -40.93
N GLY A 115 -31.36 17.45 -41.06
CA GLY A 115 -30.64 16.81 -42.17
C GLY A 115 -30.38 15.31 -41.99
N THR A 116 -30.59 14.77 -40.80
CA THR A 116 -30.21 13.38 -40.48
C THR A 116 -31.24 12.36 -40.99
N PRO A 117 -30.83 11.32 -41.74
CA PRO A 117 -31.74 10.27 -42.21
C PRO A 117 -32.39 9.51 -41.06
N LEU A 118 -33.67 9.12 -41.22
CA LEU A 118 -34.44 8.40 -40.20
C LEU A 118 -33.76 7.09 -39.75
N SER A 119 -33.14 6.37 -40.70
CA SER A 119 -32.41 5.12 -40.43
C SER A 119 -31.26 5.31 -39.44
N VAL A 120 -30.54 6.43 -39.52
CA VAL A 120 -29.45 6.76 -38.61
C VAL A 120 -29.98 7.03 -37.21
N ARG A 121 -31.10 7.74 -37.09
CA ARG A 121 -31.73 8.05 -35.79
C ARG A 121 -32.20 6.79 -35.07
N VAL A 122 -32.90 5.91 -35.79
CA VAL A 122 -33.40 4.65 -35.24
C VAL A 122 -32.25 3.70 -34.91
N GLY A 123 -31.26 3.57 -35.79
CA GLY A 123 -30.09 2.73 -35.57
C GLY A 123 -29.27 3.16 -34.35
N LEU A 124 -28.98 4.46 -34.24
CA LEU A 124 -28.24 4.98 -33.09
C LEU A 124 -29.05 4.89 -31.80
N GLY A 125 -30.36 5.16 -31.85
CA GLY A 125 -31.25 5.02 -30.72
C GLY A 125 -31.33 3.59 -30.20
N ALA A 126 -31.44 2.60 -31.10
CA ALA A 126 -31.44 1.19 -30.73
C ALA A 126 -30.10 0.74 -30.15
N PHE A 127 -28.97 1.17 -30.73
CA PHE A 127 -27.63 0.88 -30.22
C PHE A 127 -27.42 1.47 -28.82
N ALA A 128 -27.73 2.76 -28.66
CA ALA A 128 -27.61 3.47 -27.40
C ALA A 128 -28.52 2.85 -26.32
N GLY A 129 -29.79 2.60 -26.65
CA GLY A 129 -30.73 1.94 -25.74
C GLY A 129 -30.28 0.54 -25.33
N GLY A 130 -29.78 -0.27 -26.27
CA GLY A 130 -29.22 -1.60 -25.98
C GLY A 130 -28.02 -1.55 -25.04
N LEU A 131 -27.10 -0.61 -25.27
CA LEU A 131 -25.94 -0.38 -24.40
C LEU A 131 -26.38 0.01 -22.98
N LEU A 132 -27.36 0.90 -22.87
CA LEU A 132 -27.91 1.37 -21.59
C LEU A 132 -28.55 0.23 -20.80
N ILE A 133 -29.34 -0.63 -21.46
CA ILE A 133 -29.96 -1.80 -20.84
C ILE A 133 -28.90 -2.78 -20.31
N LEU A 134 -27.85 -3.06 -21.10
CA LEU A 134 -26.76 -3.96 -20.68
C LEU A 134 -26.05 -3.43 -19.44
N ILE A 135 -25.77 -2.12 -19.40
CA ILE A 135 -25.09 -1.48 -18.28
C ILE A 135 -25.98 -1.48 -17.03
N ILE A 136 -27.27 -1.15 -17.16
CA ILE A 136 -28.21 -1.20 -16.05
C ILE A 136 -28.29 -2.63 -15.50
N ARG A 137 -28.40 -3.64 -16.36
CA ARG A 137 -28.47 -5.05 -15.96
C ARG A 137 -27.22 -5.45 -15.16
N HIS A 138 -26.04 -5.15 -15.70
CA HIS A 138 -24.78 -5.50 -15.04
C HIS A 138 -24.62 -4.77 -13.69
N GLY A 139 -24.98 -3.49 -13.64
CA GLY A 139 -24.99 -2.70 -12.40
C GLY A 139 -25.97 -3.27 -11.35
N TRP A 140 -27.18 -3.66 -11.78
CA TRP A 140 -28.18 -4.27 -10.90
C TRP A 140 -27.77 -5.62 -10.33
N GLU A 141 -27.22 -6.50 -11.17
CA GLU A 141 -26.69 -7.80 -10.74
C GLU A 141 -25.62 -7.60 -9.65
N ARG A 142 -24.75 -6.60 -9.81
CA ARG A 142 -23.72 -6.28 -8.83
C ARG A 142 -24.27 -5.74 -7.51
N LEU A 143 -25.25 -4.84 -7.57
CA LEU A 143 -25.91 -4.30 -6.36
C LEU A 143 -26.66 -5.38 -5.57
N ARG A 144 -27.22 -6.40 -6.25
CA ARG A 144 -27.85 -7.54 -5.59
C ARG A 144 -26.83 -8.45 -4.90
N LEU A 145 -25.70 -8.73 -5.56
CA LEU A 145 -24.65 -9.57 -4.99
C LEU A 145 -24.03 -8.96 -3.72
N MET A 146 -23.95 -7.63 -3.63
CA MET A 146 -23.49 -6.97 -2.39
C MET A 146 -24.41 -7.18 -1.19
N LYS A 147 -25.70 -7.46 -1.39
CA LYS A 147 -26.67 -7.67 -0.31
C LYS A 147 -26.78 -9.12 0.15
N ILE A 148 -26.29 -10.07 -0.64
CA ILE A 148 -26.43 -11.50 -0.40
C ILE A 148 -25.05 -12.12 -0.66
N ASP A 149 -24.12 -11.90 0.27
CA ASP A 149 -22.86 -12.65 0.30
C ASP A 149 -22.88 -13.61 1.51
N PRO A 150 -23.31 -14.87 1.33
CA PRO A 150 -23.36 -15.87 2.40
C PRO A 150 -21.98 -16.48 2.71
N TYR A 151 -20.91 -16.08 2.01
CA TYR A 151 -19.59 -16.67 2.16
C TYR A 151 -18.67 -15.93 3.14
N GLN A 152 -19.17 -14.93 3.87
CA GLN A 152 -18.39 -14.25 4.92
C GLN A 152 -18.13 -15.11 6.18
N GLU A 153 -18.71 -16.31 6.29
CA GLU A 153 -18.62 -17.15 7.50
C GLU A 153 -17.71 -18.39 7.37
N VAL A 154 -16.93 -18.55 6.30
CA VAL A 154 -15.97 -19.67 6.23
C VAL A 154 -14.62 -19.22 6.75
N GLN A 155 -14.44 -19.29 8.08
CA GLN A 155 -13.12 -19.25 8.73
C GLN A 155 -12.36 -20.54 8.38
N ARG A 156 -11.08 -20.41 8.01
CA ARG A 156 -10.14 -21.52 7.86
C ARG A 156 -8.87 -21.23 8.64
#